data_AF-A0A0F9H7E8-F1
#
_entry.id   AF-A0A0F9H7E8-F1
#
_cell.length_a   1.000
_cell.length_b   1.000
_cell.length_c   1.000
_cell.angle_alpha   90.00
_cell.angle_beta   90.00
_cell.angle_gamma   90.00
#
_symmetry.space_group_name_H-M   'P 1'
#
loop_
_entity.id
_entity.type
_entity.pdbx_description
1 polymer ?
#
loop_
_entity_poly.entity_id
_entity_poly.type
_entity_poly.pdbx_seq_one_letter_code
_entity_poly.pdbx_strand_id
1 'polypeptide(L)'
;MYDTNVLEVLPNSYTYDDDGDGNDSNDIDDSIHLNDLFEREPFIAHFKIKSGGFDFVLINIHTKPDDAENEIGYLPDVIADVFPHLNEMDVICLGDFNADGSYFDEDTYTTIFPSSQYNWLITNSIDTTVAASDNTYDRIVTTLTQVRQNLRNLAEWQVLRWLFTHRKALKTGEIAM
;
A
#
# COMPACT_ATOMS: atom_id res chain seq x y z
N MET A 1 -22.12 4.72 -8.70
CA MET A 1 -21.49 5.38 -9.85
C MET A 1 -20.31 6.15 -9.29
N TYR A 2 -19.09 5.79 -9.66
CA TYR A 2 -17.88 6.46 -9.17
C TYR A 2 -17.67 7.74 -9.98
N ASP A 3 -17.41 8.87 -9.30
CA ASP A 3 -17.15 10.15 -9.96
C ASP A 3 -15.68 10.19 -10.41
N THR A 4 -15.45 10.02 -11.70
CA THR A 4 -14.11 10.05 -12.30
C THR A 4 -13.57 11.48 -12.46
N ASN A 5 -14.31 12.51 -12.04
CA ASN A 5 -13.89 13.91 -12.10
C ASN A 5 -13.28 14.44 -10.81
N VAL A 6 -12.90 13.57 -9.87
CA VAL A 6 -12.36 13.99 -8.57
C VAL A 6 -10.83 14.04 -8.57
N LEU A 7 -10.15 13.05 -9.16
CA LEU A 7 -8.69 12.91 -9.14
C LEU A 7 -8.07 13.10 -10.53
N GLU A 8 -6.88 13.68 -10.55
CA GLU A 8 -6.00 13.79 -11.72
C GLU A 8 -4.65 13.16 -11.38
N VAL A 9 -4.15 12.31 -12.28
CA VAL A 9 -2.78 11.77 -12.20
C VAL A 9 -1.83 12.84 -12.71
N LEU A 10 -0.81 13.15 -11.92
CA LEU A 10 0.26 14.05 -12.31
C LEU A 10 1.34 13.31 -13.11
N PRO A 11 2.12 14.02 -13.94
CA PRO A 11 3.25 13.42 -14.65
C PRO A 11 4.31 12.84 -13.70
N ASN A 12 5.24 12.06 -14.24
CA ASN A 12 6.40 11.48 -13.54
C ASN A 12 6.05 10.36 -12.55
N SER A 13 5.00 9.57 -12.82
CA SER A 13 4.93 8.23 -12.22
C SER A 13 6.14 7.41 -12.66
N TYR A 14 6.67 6.59 -11.76
CA TYR A 14 7.85 5.76 -11.98
C TYR A 14 7.71 4.45 -11.21
N THR A 15 8.54 3.48 -11.55
CA THR A 15 8.72 2.27 -10.75
C THR A 15 9.99 2.44 -9.93
N TYR A 16 10.03 1.90 -8.71
CA TYR A 16 11.20 2.03 -7.84
C TYR A 16 12.37 1.23 -8.41
N ASP A 17 13.50 1.88 -8.64
CA ASP A 17 14.72 1.29 -9.20
C ASP A 17 15.71 1.07 -8.05
N ASP A 18 15.81 -0.16 -7.55
CA ASP A 18 16.64 -0.52 -6.40
C ASP A 18 18.07 -0.96 -6.76
N ASP A 19 18.27 -1.44 -7.99
CA ASP A 19 19.55 -1.93 -8.50
C ASP A 19 20.26 -0.95 -9.46
N GLY A 20 19.55 0.09 -9.93
CA GLY A 20 20.07 1.18 -10.75
C GLY A 20 20.23 0.85 -12.23
N ASP A 21 19.60 -0.23 -12.71
CA ASP A 21 19.70 -0.66 -14.10
C ASP A 21 18.70 0.04 -15.04
N GLY A 22 17.67 0.66 -14.46
CA GLY A 22 16.62 1.42 -15.15
C GLY A 22 15.66 0.59 -16.02
N ASN A 23 15.53 -0.72 -15.76
CA ASN A 23 14.65 -1.65 -16.50
C ASN A 23 13.37 -2.10 -15.73
N ASP A 24 13.12 -1.50 -14.58
CA ASP A 24 11.97 -1.64 -13.66
C ASP A 24 10.53 -1.77 -14.23
N SER A 25 10.29 -1.50 -15.50
CA SER A 25 8.94 -1.36 -16.08
C SER A 25 8.53 -2.51 -17.01
N ASN A 26 9.45 -3.43 -17.32
CA ASN A 26 9.18 -4.58 -18.18
C ASN A 26 9.47 -5.94 -17.53
N ASP A 27 9.97 -5.97 -16.30
CA ASP A 27 10.38 -7.22 -15.70
C ASP A 27 9.21 -7.94 -15.01
N ILE A 28 9.14 -9.23 -15.31
CA ILE A 28 8.15 -10.15 -14.73
C ILE A 28 8.76 -10.86 -13.51
N ASP A 29 10.07 -10.69 -13.26
CA ASP A 29 10.84 -11.29 -12.17
C ASP A 29 12.33 -10.85 -12.28
N ASP A 30 12.78 -9.86 -11.49
CA ASP A 30 14.17 -9.37 -11.46
C ASP A 30 15.11 -10.18 -10.57
N SER A 31 14.68 -11.36 -10.10
CA SER A 31 15.46 -12.22 -9.19
C SER A 31 16.80 -12.75 -9.76
N ILE A 32 17.16 -12.38 -10.99
CA ILE A 32 18.47 -12.65 -11.61
C ILE A 32 19.52 -11.56 -11.31
N HIS A 33 19.13 -10.43 -10.71
CA HIS A 33 19.99 -9.29 -10.39
C HIS A 33 20.62 -9.45 -8.99
N LEU A 34 21.95 -9.31 -8.92
CA LEU A 34 22.69 -9.39 -7.67
C LEU A 34 22.42 -8.10 -6.88
N ASN A 35 21.52 -8.18 -5.89
CA ASN A 35 21.00 -7.11 -5.01
C ASN A 35 19.58 -6.61 -5.31
N ASP A 36 18.79 -7.36 -6.07
CA ASP A 36 17.34 -7.14 -6.18
C ASP A 36 16.66 -7.29 -4.80
N LEU A 37 15.92 -6.25 -4.38
CA LEU A 37 15.21 -6.18 -3.12
C LEU A 37 13.73 -6.57 -3.25
N PHE A 38 13.17 -6.61 -4.47
CA PHE A 38 11.74 -6.83 -4.71
C PHE A 38 11.50 -7.73 -5.91
N GLU A 39 10.73 -8.83 -5.76
CA GLU A 39 10.30 -9.62 -6.94
C GLU A 39 9.46 -8.79 -7.94
N ARG A 40 8.79 -7.75 -7.44
CA ARG A 40 7.96 -6.82 -8.18
C ARG A 40 8.18 -5.44 -7.61
N GLU A 41 8.80 -4.58 -8.39
CA GLU A 41 9.19 -3.27 -7.93
C GLU A 41 7.93 -2.43 -7.63
N PRO A 42 7.92 -1.67 -6.52
CA PRO A 42 6.81 -0.78 -6.20
C PRO A 42 6.53 0.23 -7.32
N PHE A 43 5.26 0.38 -7.71
CA PHE A 43 4.84 1.42 -8.65
C PHE A 43 4.40 2.69 -7.93
N ILE A 44 4.96 3.84 -8.30
CA ILE A 44 4.75 5.14 -7.66
C ILE A 44 4.01 6.09 -8.60
N ALA A 45 2.85 6.58 -8.15
CA ALA A 45 2.03 7.52 -8.91
C ALA A 45 1.59 8.73 -8.06
N HIS A 46 1.74 9.93 -8.62
CA HIS A 46 1.37 11.19 -7.97
C HIS A 46 -0.04 11.62 -8.41
N PHE A 47 -0.89 11.95 -7.46
CA PHE A 47 -2.26 12.35 -7.69
C PHE A 47 -2.52 13.71 -7.07
N LYS A 48 -3.45 14.46 -7.67
CA LYS A 48 -4.06 15.64 -7.03
C LYS A 48 -5.57 15.62 -7.16
N ILE A 49 -6.24 16.30 -6.24
CA ILE A 49 -7.67 16.58 -6.36
C ILE A 49 -7.87 17.67 -7.42
N LYS A 50 -8.77 17.46 -8.38
CA LYS A 50 -9.04 18.43 -9.48
C LYS A 50 -9.52 19.80 -8.99
N SER A 51 -10.23 19.84 -7.86
CA SER A 51 -10.64 21.09 -7.21
C SER A 51 -9.48 21.83 -6.53
N GLY A 52 -8.28 21.24 -6.50
CA GLY A 52 -7.10 21.76 -5.83
C GLY A 52 -7.09 21.52 -4.33
N GLY A 53 -5.98 21.92 -3.69
CA GLY A 53 -5.83 21.96 -2.23
C GLY A 53 -5.29 20.69 -1.58
N PHE A 54 -5.05 19.62 -2.34
CA PHE A 54 -4.42 18.40 -1.86
C PHE A 54 -3.87 17.56 -3.02
N ASP A 55 -2.64 17.11 -2.87
CA ASP A 55 -1.94 16.11 -3.64
C ASP A 55 -1.35 15.04 -2.70
N PHE A 56 -1.10 13.86 -3.26
CA PHE A 56 -0.54 12.73 -2.53
C PHE A 56 0.07 11.72 -3.52
N VAL A 57 0.99 10.92 -3.03
CA VAL A 57 1.60 9.83 -3.79
C VAL A 57 1.03 8.49 -3.34
N LEU A 58 0.68 7.67 -4.32
CA LEU A 58 0.29 6.28 -4.13
C LEU A 58 1.47 5.38 -4.51
N ILE A 59 1.88 4.52 -3.58
CA ILE A 59 2.81 3.42 -3.85
C ILE A 59 1.99 2.13 -3.86
N ASN A 60 2.06 1.38 -4.95
CA ASN A 60 1.45 0.06 -5.05
C ASN A 60 2.52 -1.03 -5.02
N ILE A 61 2.31 -2.05 -4.18
CA ILE A 61 3.22 -3.20 -4.06
C ILE A 61 2.41 -4.49 -3.93
N HIS A 62 2.96 -5.58 -4.45
CA HIS A 62 2.52 -6.94 -4.18
C HIS A 62 3.75 -7.75 -3.82
N THR A 63 3.93 -8.00 -2.52
CA THR A 63 5.17 -8.63 -2.05
C THR A 63 5.21 -10.12 -2.35
N LYS A 64 6.39 -10.69 -2.48
CA LYS A 64 6.58 -12.14 -2.59
C LYS A 64 6.27 -12.81 -1.24
N PRO A 65 5.35 -13.80 -1.16
CA PRO A 65 5.01 -14.43 0.11
C PRO A 65 6.20 -15.06 0.85
N ASP A 66 7.12 -15.69 0.10
CA ASP A 66 8.30 -16.35 0.66
C ASP A 66 9.41 -15.36 1.08
N ASP A 67 9.27 -14.06 0.76
CA ASP A 67 10.23 -13.00 1.09
C ASP A 67 9.59 -11.74 1.70
N ALA A 68 8.34 -11.86 2.18
CA ALA A 68 7.54 -10.74 2.64
C ALA A 68 8.21 -9.94 3.76
N GLU A 69 8.95 -10.61 4.66
CA GLU A 69 9.70 -9.94 5.74
C GLU A 69 10.73 -8.94 5.21
N ASN A 70 11.48 -9.31 4.17
CA ASN A 70 12.50 -8.45 3.59
C ASN A 70 11.87 -7.35 2.75
N GLU A 71 10.97 -7.70 1.82
CA GLU A 71 10.33 -6.71 0.94
C GLU A 71 9.52 -5.66 1.74
N ILE A 72 8.75 -6.06 2.76
CA ILE A 72 8.08 -5.12 3.67
C ILE A 72 9.11 -4.26 4.41
N GLY A 73 10.25 -4.85 4.80
CA GLY A 73 11.35 -4.18 5.49
C GLY A 73 11.97 -3.03 4.70
N TYR A 74 11.94 -3.09 3.36
CA TYR A 74 12.49 -2.06 2.47
C TYR A 74 11.48 -0.97 2.08
N LEU A 75 10.18 -1.17 2.30
CA LEU A 75 9.15 -0.17 1.98
C LEU A 75 9.35 1.22 2.62
N PRO A 76 9.92 1.39 3.84
CA PRO A 76 10.28 2.70 4.35
C PRO A 76 11.27 3.46 3.46
N ASP A 77 12.21 2.77 2.81
CA ASP A 77 13.19 3.38 1.90
C ASP A 77 12.50 3.82 0.61
N VAL A 78 11.57 3.02 0.08
CA VAL A 78 10.70 3.38 -1.06
C VAL A 78 9.87 4.63 -0.75
N ILE A 79 9.29 4.72 0.46
CA ILE A 79 8.54 5.91 0.89
C ILE A 79 9.47 7.13 0.98
N ALA A 80 10.69 6.96 1.46
CA ALA A 80 11.66 8.06 1.57
C ALA A 80 12.13 8.57 0.20
N ASP A 81 12.12 7.72 -0.81
CA ASP A 81 12.49 8.04 -2.20
C ASP A 81 11.47 8.96 -2.91
N VAL A 82 10.23 9.02 -2.42
CA VAL A 82 9.18 9.87 -3.00
C VAL A 82 9.54 11.36 -2.96
N PHE A 83 10.04 11.85 -1.83
CA PHE A 83 10.29 13.29 -1.65
C PHE A 83 11.33 13.85 -2.64
N PRO A 84 12.52 13.26 -2.83
CA PRO A 84 13.49 13.77 -3.81
C PRO A 84 12.99 13.72 -5.26
N HIS A 85 12.12 12.76 -5.61
CA HIS A 85 11.58 12.60 -6.97
C HIS A 85 10.38 13.51 -7.27
N LEU A 86 9.45 13.63 -6.33
CA LEU A 86 8.13 14.23 -6.55
C LEU A 86 7.86 15.47 -5.69
N ASN A 87 8.74 15.77 -4.73
CA ASN A 87 8.57 16.88 -3.76
C ASN A 87 7.21 16.80 -3.02
N GLU A 88 6.82 15.58 -2.64
CA GLU A 88 5.60 15.25 -1.90
C GLU A 88 5.95 14.41 -0.65
N MET A 89 5.25 14.65 0.45
CA MET A 89 5.41 13.89 1.71
C MET A 89 4.14 13.13 2.11
N ASP A 90 2.98 13.48 1.56
CA ASP A 90 1.72 12.77 1.75
C ASP A 90 1.71 11.50 0.91
N VAL A 91 2.11 10.38 1.53
CA VAL A 91 2.27 9.09 0.86
C VAL A 91 1.28 8.07 1.41
N ILE A 92 0.67 7.30 0.51
CA ILE A 92 -0.15 6.13 0.79
C ILE A 92 0.54 4.93 0.12
N CYS A 93 1.03 3.99 0.91
CA CYS A 93 1.56 2.72 0.43
C CYS A 93 0.52 1.63 0.64
N LEU A 94 0.15 0.90 -0.42
CA LEU A 94 -0.90 -0.11 -0.35
C LEU A 94 -0.69 -1.29 -1.30
N GLY A 95 -1.37 -2.38 -0.97
CA GLY A 95 -1.47 -3.56 -1.81
C GLY A 95 -1.48 -4.83 -0.99
N ASP A 96 -1.15 -5.94 -1.63
CA ASP A 96 -1.00 -7.23 -0.97
C ASP A 96 0.42 -7.33 -0.41
N PHE A 97 0.57 -7.10 0.89
CA PHE A 97 1.87 -7.16 1.55
C PHE A 97 2.21 -8.58 2.01
N ASN A 98 1.30 -9.55 1.90
CA ASN A 98 1.44 -10.84 2.58
C ASN A 98 1.76 -10.69 4.09
N ALA A 99 1.30 -9.60 4.72
CA ALA A 99 1.76 -9.14 6.03
C ALA A 99 1.08 -9.86 7.22
N ASP A 100 0.85 -11.17 7.14
CA ASP A 100 0.29 -11.98 8.24
C ASP A 100 0.54 -13.49 7.98
N GLY A 101 0.00 -14.36 8.82
CA GLY A 101 0.04 -15.81 8.68
C GLY A 101 1.45 -16.37 8.84
N SER A 102 1.86 -17.24 7.92
CA SER A 102 3.21 -17.82 7.92
C SER A 102 4.25 -16.97 7.20
N TYR A 103 3.84 -15.89 6.54
CA TYR A 103 4.70 -15.09 5.67
C TYR A 103 5.36 -13.94 6.42
N PHE A 104 4.66 -13.37 7.42
CA PHE A 104 5.13 -12.20 8.16
C PHE A 104 4.58 -12.20 9.59
N ASP A 105 5.43 -11.86 10.58
CA ASP A 105 5.01 -11.61 11.95
C ASP A 105 4.43 -10.20 12.07
N GLU A 106 3.10 -10.09 11.97
CA GLU A 106 2.39 -8.83 12.01
C GLU A 106 2.46 -8.08 13.35
N ASP A 107 3.02 -8.66 14.42
CA ASP A 107 3.26 -7.90 15.65
C ASP A 107 4.55 -7.05 15.56
N THR A 108 5.38 -7.29 14.55
CA THR A 108 6.68 -6.61 14.37
C THR A 108 6.61 -5.33 13.53
N TYR A 109 5.48 -5.04 12.86
CA TYR A 109 5.41 -3.93 11.90
C TYR A 109 5.76 -2.57 12.53
N THR A 110 5.57 -2.38 13.83
CA THR A 110 5.89 -1.09 14.48
C THR A 110 7.39 -0.80 14.54
N THR A 111 8.22 -1.84 14.37
CA THR A 111 9.68 -1.71 14.23
C THR A 111 10.05 -1.16 12.85
N ILE A 112 9.37 -1.63 11.81
CA ILE A 112 9.58 -1.23 10.41
C ILE A 112 8.90 0.10 10.11
N PHE A 113 7.68 0.27 10.63
CA PHE A 113 6.83 1.43 10.51
C PHE A 113 6.47 2.01 11.88
N PRO A 114 7.38 2.80 12.49
CA PRO A 114 7.11 3.45 13.76
C PRO A 114 5.83 4.29 13.73
N SER A 115 4.99 4.15 14.76
CA SER A 115 3.74 4.90 14.90
C SER A 115 3.93 6.42 15.06
N SER A 116 5.17 6.87 15.23
CA SER A 116 5.59 8.27 15.20
C SER A 116 5.78 8.83 13.79
N GLN A 117 5.74 7.98 12.75
CA GLN A 117 5.97 8.34 11.35
C GLN A 117 4.92 7.79 10.39
N TYR A 118 4.25 6.69 10.76
CA TYR A 118 3.26 6.02 9.91
C TYR A 118 1.93 5.73 10.62
N ASN A 119 0.85 5.63 9.84
CA ASN A 119 -0.43 5.04 10.26
C ASN A 119 -0.71 3.78 9.45
N TRP A 120 -1.05 2.69 10.12
CA TRP A 120 -1.61 1.49 9.49
C TRP A 120 -3.14 1.59 9.52
N LEU A 121 -3.77 1.75 8.35
CA LEU A 121 -5.23 1.88 8.23
C LEU A 121 -5.94 0.52 8.24
N ILE A 122 -5.26 -0.52 7.75
CA ILE A 122 -5.68 -1.91 7.90
C ILE A 122 -4.88 -2.54 9.04
N THR A 123 -5.55 -2.69 10.18
CA THR A 123 -4.98 -3.28 11.40
C THR A 123 -5.07 -4.80 11.38
N ASN A 124 -4.20 -5.47 12.12
CA ASN A 124 -4.05 -6.93 12.29
C ASN A 124 -5.36 -7.72 12.57
N SER A 125 -6.41 -7.07 13.06
CA SER A 125 -7.69 -7.73 13.31
C SER A 125 -8.60 -7.84 12.07
N ILE A 126 -8.11 -7.53 10.88
CA ILE A 126 -8.92 -7.43 9.65
C ILE A 126 -8.56 -8.55 8.70
N ASP A 127 -9.44 -9.54 8.58
CA ASP A 127 -9.35 -10.56 7.53
C ASP A 127 -9.52 -9.94 6.14
N THR A 128 -8.47 -10.03 5.33
CA THR A 128 -8.42 -9.48 3.96
C THR A 128 -8.54 -10.56 2.89
N THR A 129 -8.40 -11.82 3.28
CA THR A 129 -8.43 -12.96 2.36
C THR A 129 -9.84 -13.27 1.88
N VAL A 130 -9.97 -14.04 0.79
CA VAL A 130 -11.23 -14.73 0.42
C VAL A 130 -11.23 -16.20 0.82
N ALA A 131 -10.07 -16.77 1.17
CA ALA A 131 -9.92 -18.16 1.59
C ALA A 131 -10.47 -18.41 3.00
N ALA A 132 -10.50 -19.67 3.43
CA ALA A 132 -10.96 -20.03 4.77
C ALA A 132 -10.01 -19.55 5.90
N SER A 133 -8.78 -19.16 5.55
CA SER A 133 -7.84 -18.50 6.45
C SER A 133 -8.39 -17.16 6.94
N ASP A 134 -7.83 -16.71 8.07
CA ASP A 134 -8.11 -15.42 8.69
C ASP A 134 -6.76 -14.68 8.76
N ASN A 135 -6.43 -13.97 7.68
CA ASN A 135 -5.12 -13.30 7.53
C ASN A 135 -5.30 -11.86 7.02
N THR A 136 -4.45 -10.96 7.50
CA THR A 136 -4.36 -9.54 7.13
C THR A 136 -3.23 -9.29 6.11
N TYR A 137 -3.33 -9.95 4.94
CA TYR A 137 -2.35 -9.79 3.86
C TYR A 137 -2.38 -8.41 3.19
N ASP A 138 -3.57 -7.90 2.83
CA ASP A 138 -3.69 -6.57 2.23
C ASP A 138 -3.49 -5.47 3.28
N ARG A 139 -2.64 -4.48 2.99
CA ARG A 139 -2.36 -3.36 3.90
C ARG A 139 -2.53 -2.01 3.21
N ILE A 140 -2.84 -0.99 4.02
CA ILE A 140 -2.78 0.42 3.64
C ILE A 140 -2.03 1.14 4.75
N VAL A 141 -0.88 1.71 4.42
CA VAL A 141 0.00 2.45 5.32
C VAL A 141 0.14 3.87 4.80
N THR A 142 0.05 4.87 5.68
CA THR A 142 0.24 6.28 5.29
C THR A 142 1.34 6.94 6.11
N THR A 143 1.97 7.97 5.56
CA THR A 143 2.79 8.89 6.37
C THR A 143 1.90 9.69 7.34
N LEU A 144 2.50 10.18 8.44
CA LEU A 144 1.81 10.98 9.46
C LEU A 144 1.53 12.44 9.05
N THR A 145 1.94 12.88 7.86
CA THR A 145 1.75 14.26 7.33
C THR A 145 0.25 14.57 7.08
N GLN A 146 -0.07 15.61 6.30
CA GLN A 146 -1.40 16.22 6.20
C GLN A 146 -2.54 15.21 5.93
N VAL A 147 -2.22 14.02 5.39
CA VAL A 147 -3.07 12.81 5.40
C VAL A 147 -3.80 12.60 6.73
N ARG A 148 -3.13 12.71 7.88
CA ARG A 148 -3.75 12.54 9.21
C ARG A 148 -4.81 13.61 9.52
N GLN A 149 -4.65 14.84 9.04
CA GLN A 149 -5.64 15.91 9.26
C GLN A 149 -6.86 15.74 8.36
N ASN A 150 -6.66 15.21 7.15
CA ASN A 150 -7.73 15.02 6.15
C ASN A 150 -8.51 13.71 6.39
N LEU A 151 -7.85 12.58 6.71
CA LEU A 151 -8.51 11.29 6.99
C LEU A 151 -9.25 11.26 8.34
N ARG A 152 -8.83 12.07 9.33
CA ARG A 152 -9.53 12.17 10.63
C ARG A 152 -10.94 12.74 10.54
N ASN A 153 -11.23 13.52 9.49
CA ASN A 153 -12.53 14.18 9.30
C ASN A 153 -13.47 13.41 8.36
N LEU A 154 -12.97 12.36 7.72
CA LEU A 154 -13.81 11.55 6.86
C LEU A 154 -14.54 10.51 7.72
N ALA A 155 -15.81 10.29 7.41
CA ALA A 155 -16.63 9.20 7.92
C ALA A 155 -16.11 7.80 7.48
N GLU A 156 -14.81 7.69 7.22
CA GLU A 156 -14.04 6.63 6.56
C GLU A 156 -14.04 5.31 7.33
N TRP A 157 -14.27 5.34 8.65
CA TRP A 157 -14.52 4.13 9.41
C TRP A 157 -15.75 3.36 8.93
N GLN A 158 -16.72 3.98 8.24
CA GLN A 158 -17.84 3.26 7.66
C GLN A 158 -17.58 2.75 6.24
N VAL A 159 -16.77 3.46 5.44
CA VAL A 159 -16.47 3.04 4.05
C VAL A 159 -15.46 1.90 4.01
N LEU A 160 -14.38 1.99 4.80
CA LEU A 160 -13.44 0.88 4.97
C LEU A 160 -14.15 -0.31 5.61
N ARG A 161 -14.93 -0.09 6.68
CA ARG A 161 -15.74 -1.14 7.29
C ARG A 161 -16.72 -1.76 6.30
N TRP A 162 -17.39 -0.99 5.43
CA TRP A 162 -18.31 -1.48 4.39
C TRP A 162 -17.59 -2.33 3.34
N LEU A 163 -16.42 -1.90 2.85
CA LEU A 163 -15.61 -2.66 1.89
C LEU A 163 -15.20 -4.03 2.46
N PHE A 164 -14.86 -4.10 3.75
CA PHE A 164 -14.45 -5.35 4.40
C PHE A 164 -15.62 -6.19 4.92
N THR A 165 -16.75 -5.60 5.39
CA THR A 165 -17.93 -6.39 5.79
C THR A 165 -18.65 -7.03 4.61
N HIS A 166 -18.65 -6.42 3.42
CA HIS A 166 -19.25 -7.06 2.22
C HIS A 166 -18.42 -8.23 1.70
N ARG A 167 -17.11 -8.29 2.02
CA ARG A 167 -16.26 -9.46 1.69
C ARG A 167 -16.50 -10.65 2.61
N LYS A 168 -16.83 -10.41 3.88
CA LYS A 168 -17.25 -11.48 4.81
C LYS A 168 -18.51 -12.21 4.31
N ALA A 169 -19.44 -11.48 3.67
CA ALA A 169 -20.64 -12.06 3.06
C ALA A 169 -20.36 -12.95 1.83
N LEU A 170 -19.24 -12.71 1.12
CA LEU A 170 -18.78 -13.58 0.02
C LEU A 170 -18.20 -14.90 0.56
N LYS A 171 -17.52 -14.88 1.72
CA LYS A 171 -17.03 -16.10 2.41
C LYS A 171 -18.14 -16.99 2.95
N THR A 172 -19.22 -16.39 3.46
CA THR A 172 -20.34 -17.11 4.08
C THR A 172 -21.43 -17.54 3.07
N GLY A 173 -21.34 -17.10 1.82
CA GLY A 173 -22.36 -17.38 0.80
C GLY A 173 -23.71 -16.69 1.08
N GLU A 174 -23.74 -15.65 1.92
CA GLU A 174 -24.96 -14.96 2.35
C GLU A 174 -25.53 -13.98 1.31
N ILE A 175 -24.88 -13.84 0.15
CA ILE A 175 -25.41 -13.07 -0.98
C ILE A 175 -26.23 -14.00 -1.89
N ALA A 176 -27.50 -14.20 -1.54
CA ALA A 176 -28.48 -14.70 -2.49
C ALA A 176 -28.77 -13.60 -3.53
N MET A 177 -28.69 -13.95 -4.82
CA MET A 177 -29.10 -13.12 -5.97
C MET A 177 -30.56 -12.66 -5.85
#